data_AF-A0A218NNZ3-F1
#
_entry.id   AF-A0A218NNZ3-F1
#
_cell.length_a   1.000
_cell.length_b   1.000
_cell.length_c   1.000
_cell.angle_alpha   90.00
_cell.angle_beta   90.00
_cell.angle_gamma   90.00
#
_symmetry.space_group_name_H-M   'P 1'
#
loop_
_entity.id
_entity.type
_entity.pdbx_description
1 polymer ?
#
loop_
_entity_poly.entity_id
_entity_poly.type
_entity_poly.pdbx_seq_one_letter_code
_entity_poly.pdbx_strand_id
1 'polypeptide(L)'
;MVDEINFSDLLALKKISADTIVEKFGSTINSSFFDAANILGSLKIKGLVDYGTNTPGQNVISITDVGNKLLGDADIRSKESIDNLDMEIIHQLGAGKRELSDVSNSINVSQTDLAMHLNKLLVNGYADASFRNGVVNINLTDKGFNLEKEPPASNEEKNNVPSSEPAPEAKEGELMVEPEDDSAKYVAEAENAQAPEEVPKREEQQPSVPNSTPQAAVNASGVSAPVATANPGTGKEEVKEMDDLKSINGKLQSNDEEIETELKSHLTKKSKKPAVAIAVVVILIIIVVVLKVKGVI
;
A
#
# COMPACT_ATOMS: atom_id res chain seq x y z
N MET A 1 0.69 -5.72 -18.83
CA MET A 1 -0.28 -5.55 -17.73
C MET A 1 0.47 -4.81 -16.64
N VAL A 2 0.00 -3.63 -16.23
CA VAL A 2 0.64 -2.87 -15.15
C VAL A 2 0.18 -3.55 -13.86
N ASP A 3 1.12 -4.03 -13.05
CA ASP A 3 0.79 -4.64 -11.76
C ASP A 3 0.02 -3.64 -10.89
N GLU A 4 -0.98 -4.15 -10.16
CA GLU A 4 -1.86 -3.32 -9.34
C GLU A 4 -1.05 -2.58 -8.26
N ILE A 5 -1.41 -1.33 -8.02
CA ILE A 5 -0.75 -0.48 -7.02
C ILE A 5 -1.30 -0.86 -5.65
N ASN A 6 -0.40 -1.16 -4.72
CA ASN A 6 -0.74 -1.57 -3.36
C ASN A 6 -0.40 -0.47 -2.35
N PHE A 7 -0.96 -0.56 -1.15
CA PHE A 7 -0.67 0.40 -0.08
C PHE A 7 0.82 0.44 0.32
N SER A 8 1.52 -0.69 0.23
CA SER A 8 2.97 -0.76 0.45
C SER A 8 3.76 0.12 -0.50
N ASP A 9 3.33 0.21 -1.76
CA ASP A 9 4.01 1.00 -2.78
C ASP A 9 3.87 2.50 -2.48
N LEU A 10 2.64 2.92 -2.12
CA LEU A 10 2.33 4.30 -1.76
C LEU A 10 3.08 4.73 -0.49
N LEU A 11 3.10 3.87 0.53
CA LEU A 11 3.83 4.14 1.78
C LEU A 11 5.35 4.24 1.53
N ALA A 12 5.90 3.37 0.69
CA ALA A 12 7.31 3.41 0.29
C ALA A 12 7.65 4.68 -0.48
N LEU A 13 6.80 5.10 -1.44
CA LEU A 13 6.97 6.33 -2.19
C LEU A 13 7.01 7.57 -1.27
N LYS A 14 6.14 7.63 -0.26
CA LYS A 14 6.13 8.73 0.72
C LYS A 14 7.39 8.80 1.58
N LYS A 15 8.19 7.74 1.66
CA LYS A 15 9.46 7.70 2.41
C LYS A 15 10.66 8.10 1.55
N ILE A 16 10.49 8.24 0.23
CA ILE A 16 11.56 8.68 -0.67
C ILE A 16 11.64 10.21 -0.62
N SER A 17 12.79 10.70 -0.17
CA SER A 17 13.20 12.10 -0.21
C SER A 17 14.20 12.35 -1.35
N ALA A 18 14.49 13.62 -1.65
CA ALA A 18 15.42 14.01 -2.72
C ALA A 18 16.86 13.50 -2.53
N ASP A 19 17.25 13.18 -1.30
CA ASP A 19 18.56 12.64 -0.92
C ASP A 19 18.54 11.12 -0.67
N THR A 20 17.41 10.46 -0.93
CA THR A 20 17.28 9.02 -0.75
C THR A 20 18.08 8.27 -1.82
N ILE A 21 19.00 7.42 -1.36
CA ILE A 21 19.80 6.51 -2.19
C ILE A 21 19.43 5.06 -1.87
N VAL A 22 19.67 4.15 -2.81
CA VAL A 22 19.32 2.72 -2.69
C VAL A 22 19.90 2.11 -1.41
N GLU A 23 21.13 2.43 -1.05
CA GLU A 23 21.83 1.89 0.11
C GLU A 23 21.26 2.37 1.46
N LYS A 24 20.66 3.56 1.49
CA LYS A 24 20.07 4.14 2.72
C LYS A 24 18.57 3.86 2.85
N PHE A 25 17.90 3.50 1.77
CA PHE A 25 16.44 3.36 1.76
C PHE A 25 15.96 2.35 2.80
N GLY A 26 16.65 1.21 2.98
CA GLY A 26 16.30 0.23 4.01
C GLY A 26 16.31 0.81 5.42
N SER A 27 17.29 1.67 5.75
CA SER A 27 17.31 2.38 7.02
C SER A 27 16.14 3.37 7.15
N THR A 28 15.78 4.08 6.08
CA THR A 28 14.65 5.02 6.06
C THR A 28 13.30 4.34 6.36
N ILE A 29 13.11 3.12 5.87
CA ILE A 29 11.89 2.34 6.10
C ILE A 29 12.02 1.31 7.23
N ASN A 30 13.11 1.33 8.02
CA ASN A 30 13.36 0.36 9.09
C ASN A 30 13.19 -1.12 8.64
N SER A 31 13.70 -1.45 7.45
CA SER A 31 13.70 -2.80 6.90
C SER A 31 15.11 -3.22 6.49
N SER A 32 15.31 -4.53 6.30
CA SER A 32 16.58 -5.04 5.80
C SER A 32 16.89 -4.47 4.42
N PHE A 33 18.18 -4.39 4.07
CA PHE A 33 18.59 -3.96 2.74
C PHE A 33 17.94 -4.81 1.63
N PHE A 34 17.77 -6.11 1.87
CA PHE A 34 17.16 -7.03 0.91
C PHE A 34 15.67 -6.75 0.71
N ASP A 35 14.90 -6.56 1.79
CA ASP A 35 13.47 -6.24 1.69
C ASP A 35 13.26 -4.89 1.02
N ALA A 36 14.10 -3.91 1.38
CA ALA A 36 14.08 -2.58 0.78
C ALA A 36 14.40 -2.62 -0.72
N ALA A 37 15.39 -3.44 -1.13
CA ALA A 37 15.71 -3.65 -2.54
C ALA A 37 14.56 -4.32 -3.30
N ASN A 38 13.84 -5.28 -2.69
CA ASN A 38 12.66 -5.90 -3.29
C ASN A 38 11.52 -4.89 -3.48
N ILE A 39 11.25 -4.05 -2.47
CA ILE A 39 10.25 -2.97 -2.56
C ILE A 39 10.63 -1.99 -3.67
N LEU A 40 11.88 -1.51 -3.70
CA LEU A 40 12.35 -0.61 -4.75
C LEU A 40 12.29 -1.26 -6.14
N GLY A 41 12.65 -2.54 -6.25
CA GLY A 41 12.53 -3.32 -7.47
C GLY A 41 11.10 -3.36 -8.00
N SER A 42 10.13 -3.64 -7.11
CA SER A 42 8.69 -3.58 -7.42
C SER A 42 8.28 -2.19 -7.90
N LEU A 43 8.67 -1.13 -7.17
CA LEU A 43 8.36 0.26 -7.57
C LEU A 43 8.95 0.62 -8.95
N LYS A 44 10.15 0.13 -9.26
CA LYS A 44 10.80 0.35 -10.55
C LYS A 44 10.07 -0.38 -11.69
N ILE A 45 9.66 -1.63 -11.47
CA ILE A 45 8.89 -2.42 -12.45
C ILE A 45 7.54 -1.75 -12.74
N LYS A 46 6.88 -1.23 -11.70
CA LYS A 46 5.63 -0.46 -11.82
C LYS A 46 5.82 0.93 -12.43
N GLY A 47 7.06 1.35 -12.70
CA GLY A 47 7.37 2.67 -13.27
C GLY A 47 7.11 3.84 -12.32
N LEU A 48 7.04 3.60 -11.01
CA LEU A 48 6.79 4.62 -9.99
C LEU A 48 8.07 5.36 -9.57
N VAL A 49 9.22 4.70 -9.70
CA VAL A 49 10.54 5.27 -9.40
C VAL A 49 11.53 4.98 -10.52
N ASP A 50 12.57 5.79 -10.60
CA ASP A 50 13.72 5.61 -11.47
C ASP A 50 15.04 5.75 -10.68
N TYR A 51 16.07 5.05 -11.14
CA TYR A 51 17.42 5.10 -10.57
C TYR A 51 18.29 6.01 -11.42
N GLY A 52 18.69 7.14 -10.84
CA GLY A 52 19.71 8.00 -11.45
C GLY A 52 21.08 7.33 -11.33
N THR A 53 21.67 6.95 -12.46
CA THR A 53 23.04 6.45 -12.50
C THR A 53 24.03 7.62 -12.55
N ASN A 54 24.38 8.15 -11.38
CA ASN A 54 25.55 9.00 -11.28
C ASN A 54 26.79 8.10 -11.39
N THR A 55 27.36 7.97 -12.58
CA THR A 55 28.57 7.17 -12.77
C THR A 55 29.81 8.06 -12.59
N PRO A 56 30.76 7.75 -11.67
CA PRO A 56 30.75 6.75 -10.59
C PRO A 56 30.17 7.33 -9.28
N GLY A 57 29.19 6.67 -8.66
CA GLY A 57 28.47 7.26 -7.53
C GLY A 57 27.28 6.46 -7.04
N GLN A 58 26.66 6.96 -5.96
CA GLN A 58 25.48 6.38 -5.32
C GLN A 58 24.27 6.49 -6.26
N ASN A 59 23.47 5.42 -6.33
CA ASN A 59 22.23 5.43 -7.11
C ASN A 59 21.17 6.23 -6.36
N VAL A 60 20.87 7.42 -6.86
CA VAL A 60 19.82 8.28 -6.32
C VAL A 60 18.48 7.76 -6.82
N ILE A 61 17.51 7.66 -5.91
CA ILE A 61 16.14 7.25 -6.25
C ILE A 61 15.34 8.51 -6.56
N SER A 62 14.73 8.54 -7.74
CA SER A 62 13.85 9.62 -8.19
C SER A 62 12.44 9.10 -8.40
N ILE A 63 11.44 9.89 -8.02
CA ILE A 63 10.03 9.55 -8.25
C ILE A 63 9.66 10.00 -9.66
N THR A 64 9.07 9.11 -10.46
CA THR A 64 8.65 9.42 -11.83
C THR A 64 7.41 10.31 -11.87
N ASP A 65 7.03 10.81 -13.04
CA ASP A 65 5.76 11.54 -13.21
C ASP A 65 4.55 10.69 -12.79
N VAL A 66 4.59 9.37 -13.06
CA VAL A 66 3.54 8.44 -12.65
C VAL A 66 3.47 8.30 -11.13
N GLY A 67 4.63 8.17 -10.46
CA GLY A 67 4.70 8.14 -9.01
C GLY A 67 4.21 9.44 -8.36
N ASN A 68 4.60 10.59 -8.92
CA ASN A 68 4.15 11.91 -8.43
C ASN A 68 2.63 12.10 -8.65
N LYS A 69 2.09 11.64 -9.78
CA LYS A 69 0.65 11.64 -10.02
C LYS A 69 -0.08 10.79 -8.99
N LEU A 70 0.41 9.58 -8.68
CA LEU A 70 -0.18 8.71 -7.68
C LEU A 70 -0.18 9.37 -6.29
N LEU A 71 0.93 9.98 -5.88
CA LEU A 71 1.01 10.73 -4.62
C LEU A 71 0.04 11.91 -4.60
N GLY A 72 -0.10 12.64 -5.71
CA GLY A 72 -1.06 13.72 -5.85
C GLY A 72 -2.51 13.26 -5.74
N ASP A 73 -2.87 12.17 -6.43
CA ASP A 73 -4.21 11.57 -6.38
C ASP A 73 -4.55 11.10 -4.94
N ALA A 74 -3.56 10.51 -4.25
CA ALA A 74 -3.68 10.08 -2.86
C ALA A 74 -3.85 11.26 -1.88
N ASP A 75 -3.11 12.34 -2.09
CA ASP A 75 -3.22 13.54 -1.26
C ASP A 75 -4.53 14.30 -1.49
N ILE A 76 -5.09 14.27 -2.70
CA ILE A 76 -6.43 14.80 -2.98
C ILE A 76 -7.47 14.00 -2.19
N ARG A 77 -7.48 12.67 -2.34
CA ARG A 77 -8.42 11.79 -1.62
C ARG A 77 -8.29 11.88 -0.09
N SER A 78 -7.08 12.13 0.42
CA SER A 78 -6.86 12.26 1.85
C SER A 78 -7.61 13.43 2.51
N LYS A 79 -8.01 14.44 1.72
CA LYS A 79 -8.73 15.64 2.18
C LYS A 79 -10.24 15.46 2.17
N GLU A 80 -10.74 14.36 1.64
CA GLU A 80 -12.17 14.05 1.61
C GLU A 80 -12.65 13.63 3.00
N SER A 81 -13.94 13.80 3.28
CA SER A 81 -14.56 13.34 4.53
C SER A 81 -14.54 11.82 4.61
N ILE A 82 -14.43 11.27 5.82
CA ILE A 82 -14.50 9.83 6.08
C ILE A 82 -15.78 9.23 5.47
N ASP A 83 -15.62 8.11 4.77
CA ASP A 83 -16.70 7.38 4.12
C ASP A 83 -16.97 6.02 4.77
N ASN A 84 -17.95 5.28 4.24
CA ASN A 84 -18.32 3.99 4.79
C ASN A 84 -17.21 2.94 4.65
N LEU A 85 -16.38 3.02 3.60
CA LEU A 85 -15.29 2.08 3.38
C LEU A 85 -14.14 2.35 4.37
N ASP A 86 -13.83 3.62 4.63
CA ASP A 86 -12.91 4.03 5.68
C ASP A 86 -13.34 3.50 7.06
N MET A 87 -14.65 3.60 7.37
CA MET A 87 -15.21 3.08 8.63
C MET A 87 -15.09 1.56 8.71
N GLU A 88 -15.35 0.85 7.62
CA GLU A 88 -15.15 -0.59 7.54
C GLU A 88 -13.68 -0.96 7.75
N ILE A 89 -12.75 -0.23 7.13
CA ILE A 89 -11.31 -0.42 7.35
C ILE A 89 -10.95 -0.22 8.83
N ILE A 90 -11.44 0.85 9.45
CA ILE A 90 -11.23 1.11 10.88
C ILE A 90 -11.77 -0.05 11.73
N HIS A 91 -12.98 -0.54 11.43
CA HIS A 91 -13.56 -1.69 12.13
C HIS A 91 -12.68 -2.94 11.99
N GLN A 92 -12.20 -3.25 10.78
CA GLN A 92 -11.34 -4.42 10.56
C GLN A 92 -10.00 -4.30 11.31
N LEU A 93 -9.42 -3.09 11.36
CA LEU A 93 -8.22 -2.83 12.15
C LEU A 93 -8.47 -2.97 13.67
N GLY A 94 -9.63 -2.51 14.14
CA GLY A 94 -10.05 -2.62 15.54
C GLY A 94 -10.37 -4.05 15.99
N ALA A 95 -10.86 -4.88 15.06
CA ALA A 95 -10.98 -6.33 15.22
C ALA A 95 -9.62 -7.05 15.32
N GLY A 96 -8.49 -6.33 15.18
CA GLY A 96 -7.14 -6.84 15.39
C GLY A 96 -6.40 -7.24 14.12
N LYS A 97 -6.96 -7.00 12.93
CA LYS A 97 -6.25 -7.23 11.66
C LYS A 97 -5.23 -6.12 11.47
N ARG A 98 -3.93 -6.45 11.50
CA ARG A 98 -2.84 -5.46 11.43
C ARG A 98 -2.04 -5.54 10.13
N GLU A 99 -2.04 -6.69 9.47
CA GLU A 99 -1.31 -6.86 8.22
C GLU A 99 -2.16 -6.40 7.04
N LEU A 100 -1.52 -5.75 6.06
CA LEU A 100 -2.20 -5.29 4.84
C LEU A 100 -2.95 -6.42 4.12
N SER A 101 -2.37 -7.63 4.08
CA SER A 101 -3.00 -8.83 3.51
C SER A 101 -4.30 -9.20 4.22
N ASP A 102 -4.32 -9.16 5.54
CA ASP A 102 -5.50 -9.52 6.33
C ASP A 102 -6.64 -8.52 6.14
N VAL A 103 -6.31 -7.23 6.14
CA VAL A 103 -7.26 -6.15 5.87
C VAL A 103 -7.82 -6.30 4.45
N SER A 104 -6.95 -6.51 3.46
CA SER A 104 -7.37 -6.71 2.07
C SER A 104 -8.22 -7.96 1.87
N ASN A 105 -7.95 -9.06 2.58
CA ASN A 105 -8.75 -10.28 2.47
C ASN A 105 -10.12 -10.12 3.13
N SER A 106 -10.22 -9.21 4.10
CA SER A 106 -11.47 -8.95 4.82
C SER A 106 -12.41 -7.99 4.12
N ILE A 107 -11.87 -7.12 3.27
CA ILE A 107 -12.62 -6.07 2.59
C ILE A 107 -12.49 -6.34 1.10
N ASN A 108 -13.58 -6.75 0.45
CA ASN A 108 -13.58 -7.13 -0.97
C ASN A 108 -13.50 -5.89 -1.89
N VAL A 109 -12.34 -5.22 -1.90
CA VAL A 109 -12.07 -4.00 -2.68
C VAL A 109 -10.76 -4.13 -3.45
N SER A 110 -10.59 -3.30 -4.49
CA SER A 110 -9.34 -3.21 -5.23
C SER A 110 -8.20 -2.71 -4.34
N GLN A 111 -6.98 -3.21 -4.58
CA GLN A 111 -5.79 -2.81 -3.82
C GLN A 111 -5.49 -1.34 -3.95
N THR A 112 -5.74 -0.78 -5.14
CA THR A 112 -5.51 0.64 -5.40
C THR A 112 -6.49 1.49 -4.61
N ASP A 113 -7.77 1.09 -4.52
CA ASP A 113 -8.76 1.81 -3.73
C ASP A 113 -8.44 1.71 -2.24
N LEU A 114 -8.16 0.49 -1.74
CA LEU A 114 -7.73 0.25 -0.37
C LEU A 114 -6.49 1.09 0.00
N ALA A 115 -5.52 1.21 -0.90
CA ALA A 115 -4.34 2.04 -0.69
C ALA A 115 -4.67 3.52 -0.52
N MET A 116 -5.65 4.03 -1.26
CA MET A 116 -6.10 5.42 -1.15
C MET A 116 -6.82 5.68 0.18
N HIS A 117 -7.73 4.79 0.56
CA HIS A 117 -8.46 4.88 1.83
C HIS A 117 -7.52 4.75 3.04
N LEU A 118 -6.59 3.79 3.02
CA LEU A 118 -5.58 3.68 4.07
C LEU A 118 -4.67 4.91 4.16
N ASN A 119 -4.30 5.51 3.02
CA ASN A 119 -3.55 6.76 3.02
C ASN A 119 -4.36 7.93 3.62
N LYS A 120 -5.66 8.01 3.31
CA LYS A 120 -6.58 8.99 3.89
C LYS A 120 -6.67 8.82 5.41
N LEU A 121 -6.81 7.59 5.91
CA LEU A 121 -6.81 7.29 7.34
C LEU A 121 -5.48 7.67 8.02
N LEU A 122 -4.35 7.46 7.34
CA LEU A 122 -3.02 7.80 7.85
C LEU A 122 -2.79 9.32 7.94
N VAL A 123 -3.13 10.06 6.88
CA VAL A 123 -2.99 11.53 6.85
C VAL A 123 -3.89 12.21 7.87
N ASN A 124 -5.11 11.70 8.05
CA ASN A 124 -6.06 12.25 9.02
C ASN A 124 -5.81 11.79 10.46
N GLY A 125 -4.75 11.00 10.69
CA GLY A 125 -4.31 10.54 12.00
C GLY A 125 -5.28 9.57 12.67
N TYR A 126 -6.01 8.77 11.89
CA TYR A 126 -6.85 7.68 12.41
C TYR A 126 -6.06 6.36 12.50
N ALA A 127 -5.14 6.13 11.56
CA ALA A 127 -4.25 4.97 11.54
C ALA A 127 -2.78 5.40 11.47
N ASP A 128 -1.88 4.52 11.92
CA ASP A 128 -0.44 4.61 11.71
C ASP A 128 0.03 3.36 10.95
N ALA A 129 1.04 3.50 10.10
CA ALA A 129 1.59 2.42 9.30
C ALA A 129 3.11 2.41 9.34
N SER A 130 3.68 1.22 9.52
CA SER A 130 5.12 1.00 9.60
C SER A 130 5.53 -0.26 8.86
N PHE A 131 6.74 -0.27 8.30
CA PHE A 131 7.34 -1.48 7.79
C PHE A 131 8.02 -2.24 8.93
N ARG A 132 7.83 -3.56 8.95
CA ARG A 132 8.53 -4.49 9.84
C ARG A 132 8.91 -5.70 9.01
N ASN A 133 10.21 -5.92 8.81
CA ASN A 133 10.73 -7.04 8.01
C ASN A 133 10.11 -7.11 6.60
N GLY A 134 10.00 -5.97 5.91
CA GLY A 134 9.40 -5.90 4.58
C GLY A 134 7.87 -5.99 4.54
N VAL A 135 7.19 -6.24 5.67
CA VAL A 135 5.72 -6.31 5.76
C VAL A 135 5.17 -5.00 6.32
N VAL A 136 4.10 -4.49 5.73
CA VAL A 136 3.40 -3.30 6.22
C VAL A 136 2.44 -3.70 7.34
N ASN A 137 2.68 -3.15 8.53
CA ASN A 137 1.79 -3.24 9.68
C ASN A 137 1.04 -1.93 9.86
N ILE A 138 -0.26 -2.04 10.08
CA ILE A 138 -1.21 -0.94 10.22
C ILE A 138 -1.82 -1.06 11.62
N ASN A 139 -1.79 0.04 12.37
CA ASN A 139 -2.37 0.10 13.71
C ASN A 139 -3.33 1.28 13.79
N LEU A 140 -4.42 1.13 14.55
CA LEU A 140 -5.25 2.27 14.90
C LEU A 140 -4.52 3.17 15.89
N THR A 141 -4.69 4.46 15.70
CA THR A 141 -4.35 5.47 16.70
C THR A 141 -5.49 5.61 17.71
N ASP A 142 -5.27 6.35 18.80
CA ASP A 142 -6.32 6.67 19.77
C ASP A 142 -7.54 7.35 19.10
N LYS A 143 -7.29 8.20 18.10
CA LYS A 143 -8.35 8.87 17.34
C LYS A 143 -9.16 7.89 16.50
N GLY A 144 -8.50 6.92 15.84
CA GLY A 144 -9.16 5.86 15.08
C GLY A 144 -9.99 4.94 15.96
N PHE A 145 -9.43 4.55 17.12
CA PHE A 145 -10.11 3.66 18.06
C PHE A 145 -11.34 4.30 18.71
N ASN A 146 -11.32 5.61 18.98
CA ASN A 146 -12.51 6.31 19.49
C ASN A 146 -13.62 6.38 18.44
N LEU A 147 -13.27 6.55 17.16
CA LEU A 147 -14.23 6.58 16.06
C LEU A 147 -14.91 5.21 15.83
N GLU A 148 -14.17 4.12 16.04
CA GLU A 148 -14.72 2.75 15.98
C GLU A 148 -15.79 2.49 17.05
N LYS A 149 -15.59 3.06 18.24
CA LYS A 149 -16.48 2.88 19.39
C LYS A 149 -17.73 3.74 19.36
N GLU A 150 -17.72 4.79 18.56
CA GLU A 150 -18.94 5.56 18.34
C GLU A 150 -19.93 4.64 17.63
N PRO A 151 -21.07 4.29 18.27
CA PRO A 151 -22.09 3.54 17.58
C PRO A 151 -22.41 4.32 16.31
N PRO A 152 -22.56 3.65 15.14
CA PRO A 152 -22.81 4.35 13.89
C PRO A 152 -23.95 5.30 14.17
N ALA A 153 -23.65 6.61 14.16
CA ALA A 153 -24.63 7.62 14.45
C ALA A 153 -25.74 7.31 13.48
N SER A 154 -26.84 6.78 14.02
CA SER A 154 -27.97 6.34 13.23
C SER A 154 -28.36 7.59 12.47
N ASN A 155 -27.95 7.65 11.21
CA ASN A 155 -28.56 8.49 10.21
C ASN A 155 -29.95 7.89 10.06
N GLU A 156 -30.79 8.10 11.07
CA GLU A 156 -32.19 8.32 10.88
C GLU A 156 -32.23 9.47 9.89
N GLU A 157 -32.23 9.10 8.61
CA GLU A 157 -33.00 9.80 7.62
C GLU A 157 -34.31 10.16 8.32
N LYS A 158 -34.41 11.43 8.73
CA LYS A 158 -35.66 12.17 8.71
C LYS A 158 -36.16 12.12 7.27
N ASN A 159 -36.60 10.93 6.85
CA ASN A 159 -37.52 10.77 5.76
C ASN A 159 -38.84 11.28 6.33
N ASN A 160 -38.93 12.61 6.31
CA ASN A 160 -40.13 13.38 6.55
C ASN A 160 -41.10 13.04 5.42
N VAL A 161 -41.69 11.84 5.49
CA VAL A 161 -42.86 11.50 4.69
C VAL A 161 -43.97 12.39 5.23
N PRO A 162 -44.53 13.32 4.44
CA PRO A 162 -45.72 14.03 4.85
C PRO A 162 -46.84 13.01 5.06
N SER A 163 -47.19 12.79 6.31
CA SER A 163 -48.37 12.06 6.71
C SER A 163 -49.59 12.82 6.20
N SER A 164 -50.20 12.33 5.13
CA SER A 164 -51.58 12.67 4.79
C SER A 164 -52.50 11.74 5.58
N GLU A 165 -53.11 12.32 6.61
CA GLU A 165 -54.23 11.80 7.40
C GLU A 165 -55.54 11.74 6.56
N PRO A 166 -56.68 11.22 7.07
CA PRO A 166 -57.24 9.92 6.69
C PRO A 166 -58.69 10.01 6.14
N ALA A 167 -59.22 8.90 5.60
CA ALA A 167 -60.67 8.67 5.56
C ALA A 167 -61.02 7.17 5.51
N PRO A 168 -62.19 6.75 6.04
CA PRO A 168 -62.45 5.43 6.61
C PRO A 168 -63.39 4.54 5.76
N GLU A 169 -63.38 3.22 6.01
CA GLU A 169 -64.51 2.24 6.02
C GLU A 169 -63.94 0.81 5.86
N ALA A 170 -63.90 0.00 6.92
CA ALA A 170 -64.98 -0.87 7.46
C ALA A 170 -65.15 -2.22 6.74
N LYS A 171 -64.72 -3.31 7.42
CA LYS A 171 -65.44 -4.58 7.71
C LYS A 171 -64.43 -5.62 8.22
N GLU A 172 -64.50 -5.96 9.51
CA GLU A 172 -65.27 -7.08 10.09
C GLU A 172 -64.78 -8.45 9.63
N GLY A 173 -64.17 -9.20 10.56
CA GLY A 173 -63.60 -10.52 10.33
C GLY A 173 -62.88 -11.05 11.57
N GLU A 174 -63.65 -11.17 12.65
CA GLU A 174 -63.35 -11.77 13.95
C GLU A 174 -62.91 -13.24 13.82
N LEU A 175 -61.79 -13.62 14.46
CA LEU A 175 -61.75 -14.85 15.26
C LEU A 175 -60.59 -14.82 16.27
N MET A 176 -60.99 -14.77 17.55
CA MET A 176 -60.19 -15.08 18.73
C MET A 176 -59.61 -16.49 18.65
N VAL A 177 -58.35 -16.65 19.05
CA VAL A 177 -57.91 -17.80 19.85
C VAL A 177 -56.93 -17.27 20.91
N GLU A 178 -57.38 -17.37 22.16
CA GLU A 178 -56.64 -17.11 23.39
C GLU A 178 -55.58 -18.21 23.68
N PRO A 179 -54.69 -17.98 24.65
CA PRO A 179 -53.43 -18.71 24.82
C PRO A 179 -53.55 -19.91 25.77
N GLU A 180 -52.67 -20.90 25.59
CA GLU A 180 -52.31 -21.84 26.66
C GLU A 180 -50.81 -21.77 26.95
N ASP A 181 -50.55 -21.21 28.12
CA ASP A 181 -49.60 -21.63 29.16
C ASP A 181 -49.04 -23.05 28.98
N ASP A 182 -47.71 -23.23 29.00
CA ASP A 182 -47.14 -24.14 29.99
C ASP A 182 -45.62 -23.99 30.18
N SER A 183 -45.29 -24.28 31.42
CA SER A 183 -44.09 -24.14 32.20
C SER A 183 -43.00 -25.22 31.95
N ALA A 184 -41.72 -24.82 32.05
CA ALA A 184 -40.59 -25.64 32.55
C ALA A 184 -39.31 -24.77 32.54
N LYS A 185 -38.81 -24.22 33.65
CA LYS A 185 -38.14 -24.90 34.77
C LYS A 185 -36.96 -25.78 34.31
N TYR A 186 -35.78 -25.19 34.16
CA TYR A 186 -34.52 -25.90 34.35
C TYR A 186 -33.57 -25.12 35.25
N VAL A 187 -33.45 -25.68 36.46
CA VAL A 187 -32.37 -25.50 37.42
C VAL A 187 -31.18 -26.33 36.92
N ALA A 188 -29.98 -25.76 36.90
CA ALA A 188 -28.74 -26.53 37.03
C ALA A 188 -27.59 -25.62 37.49
N GLU A 189 -27.48 -25.57 38.80
CA GLU A 189 -26.27 -25.30 39.57
C GLU A 189 -25.17 -26.29 39.17
N ALA A 190 -23.98 -25.79 38.88
CA ALA A 190 -22.77 -26.60 38.76
C ALA A 190 -21.61 -25.84 39.40
N GLU A 191 -21.48 -26.06 40.71
CA GLU A 191 -20.26 -25.96 41.48
C GLU A 191 -19.21 -26.91 40.87
N ASN A 192 -18.03 -26.41 40.50
CA ASN A 192 -16.85 -27.28 40.48
C ASN A 192 -15.61 -26.50 40.93
N ALA A 193 -15.04 -27.00 42.01
CA ALA A 193 -13.78 -26.61 42.60
C ALA A 193 -12.59 -27.30 41.91
N GLN A 194 -11.38 -26.97 42.37
CA GLN A 194 -10.06 -27.52 42.04
C GLN A 194 -9.36 -26.82 40.87
N ALA A 195 -8.07 -26.49 40.89
CA ALA A 195 -7.00 -26.40 41.89
C ALA A 195 -5.81 -25.70 41.14
N PRO A 196 -4.78 -25.19 41.82
CA PRO A 196 -3.69 -24.45 41.17
C PRO A 196 -2.70 -25.39 40.46
N GLU A 197 -2.43 -25.15 39.18
CA GLU A 197 -1.32 -25.79 38.46
C GLU A 197 0.04 -25.23 38.90
N GLU A 198 0.94 -26.17 39.19
CA GLU A 198 2.31 -25.96 39.61
C GLU A 198 3.15 -25.29 38.52
N VAL A 199 4.00 -24.36 38.96
CA VAL A 199 5.02 -23.68 38.16
C VAL A 199 6.20 -24.65 37.94
N PRO A 200 6.57 -24.98 36.68
CA PRO A 200 7.82 -25.69 36.43
C PRO A 200 9.01 -24.76 36.66
N LYS A 201 9.88 -25.12 37.60
CA LYS A 201 11.23 -24.56 37.75
C LYS A 201 11.98 -24.69 36.42
N ARG A 202 12.32 -23.56 35.82
CA ARG A 202 13.23 -23.48 34.67
C ARG A 202 14.66 -23.57 35.17
N GLU A 203 15.36 -24.62 34.77
CA GLU A 203 16.79 -24.80 35.00
C GLU A 203 17.59 -23.70 34.30
N GLU A 204 18.49 -23.08 35.06
CA GLU A 204 19.50 -22.14 34.56
C GLU A 204 20.52 -22.91 33.71
N GLN A 205 20.42 -22.83 32.39
CA GLN A 205 21.50 -23.21 31.49
C GLN A 205 22.34 -21.97 31.15
N GLN A 206 23.52 -21.97 31.75
CA GLN A 206 24.63 -21.05 31.58
C GLN A 206 25.24 -21.19 30.17
N PRO A 207 25.37 -20.14 29.34
CA PRO A 207 26.05 -20.26 28.07
C PRO A 207 27.58 -20.14 28.24
N SER A 208 28.28 -21.23 27.96
CA SER A 208 29.73 -21.28 27.76
C SER A 208 30.13 -20.68 26.41
N VAL A 209 31.06 -19.74 26.45
CA VAL A 209 31.68 -19.07 25.30
C VAL A 209 32.74 -19.99 24.67
N PRO A 210 32.76 -20.22 23.34
CA PRO A 210 33.95 -20.68 22.66
C PRO A 210 34.64 -19.50 21.97
N ASN A 211 35.80 -19.16 22.53
CA ASN A 211 36.81 -18.32 21.94
C ASN A 211 37.59 -19.15 20.89
N SER A 212 37.55 -18.76 19.61
CA SER A 212 38.50 -19.26 18.62
C SER A 212 38.66 -18.30 17.45
N THR A 213 39.75 -17.54 17.52
CA THR A 213 40.47 -16.93 16.40
C THR A 213 40.76 -17.96 15.30
N PRO A 214 40.72 -17.55 14.01
CA PRO A 214 41.66 -18.13 13.05
C PRO A 214 42.61 -17.09 12.45
N GLN A 215 43.89 -17.46 12.50
CA GLN A 215 45.01 -16.83 11.82
C GLN A 215 44.88 -16.90 10.30
N ALA A 216 45.48 -15.92 9.65
CA ALA A 216 45.80 -15.93 8.22
C ALA A 216 46.82 -17.02 7.88
N ALA A 217 46.57 -17.76 6.78
CA ALA A 217 47.62 -18.47 6.05
C ALA A 217 47.26 -18.65 4.56
N VAL A 218 48.15 -18.06 3.77
CA VAL A 218 48.52 -18.24 2.36
C VAL A 218 48.51 -19.70 1.87
N ASN A 219 48.05 -19.91 0.61
CA ASN A 219 48.50 -20.88 -0.44
C ASN A 219 47.30 -21.41 -1.24
N ALA A 220 47.19 -21.18 -2.55
CA ALA A 220 47.96 -21.70 -3.69
C ALA A 220 47.14 -22.78 -4.45
N SER A 221 46.90 -22.48 -5.72
CA SER A 221 46.76 -23.37 -6.90
C SER A 221 46.21 -24.79 -6.76
N GLY A 222 45.16 -25.07 -7.53
CA GLY A 222 45.09 -26.27 -8.37
C GLY A 222 44.08 -27.34 -7.98
N VAL A 223 42.92 -27.35 -8.67
CA VAL A 223 42.06 -28.53 -8.90
C VAL A 223 41.35 -28.27 -10.24
N SER A 224 41.80 -28.82 -11.37
CA SER A 224 41.58 -30.19 -11.87
C SER A 224 40.10 -30.52 -12.14
N ALA A 225 39.79 -30.66 -13.42
CA ALA A 225 38.48 -31.03 -13.96
C ALA A 225 38.05 -32.45 -13.57
N PRO A 226 36.74 -32.75 -13.59
CA PRO A 226 36.27 -34.11 -13.80
C PRO A 226 35.68 -34.30 -15.20
N VAL A 227 36.42 -35.07 -15.99
CA VAL A 227 36.02 -36.20 -16.85
C VAL A 227 34.55 -36.25 -17.34
N ALA A 228 34.45 -36.20 -18.66
CA ALA A 228 33.30 -36.56 -19.47
C ALA A 228 32.88 -38.03 -19.28
N THR A 229 31.58 -38.27 -19.14
CA THR A 229 30.96 -39.56 -19.44
C THR A 229 30.10 -39.42 -20.68
N ALA A 230 30.48 -40.13 -21.72
CA ALA A 230 29.78 -40.22 -23.00
C ALA A 230 28.49 -41.03 -22.86
N ASN A 231 27.42 -40.58 -23.50
CA ASN A 231 26.23 -41.38 -23.78
C ASN A 231 25.87 -41.17 -25.26
N PRO A 232 25.88 -42.20 -26.13
CA PRO A 232 25.42 -42.06 -27.51
C PRO A 232 23.94 -42.42 -27.59
N GLY A 233 23.12 -41.46 -28.00
CA GLY A 233 21.69 -41.64 -28.21
C GLY A 233 21.21 -40.74 -29.34
N THR A 234 21.27 -41.28 -30.56
CA THR A 234 20.72 -40.77 -31.80
C THR A 234 19.26 -40.32 -31.70
N GLY A 235 18.97 -39.12 -32.22
CA GLY A 235 17.62 -38.65 -32.55
C GLY A 235 17.70 -37.35 -33.35
N LYS A 236 17.64 -37.46 -34.68
CA LYS A 236 17.62 -36.35 -35.64
C LYS A 236 16.26 -35.65 -35.61
N GLU A 237 16.22 -34.35 -35.35
CA GLU A 237 15.21 -33.42 -35.89
C GLU A 237 15.52 -31.98 -35.44
N GLU A 238 16.53 -31.33 -36.05
CA GLU A 238 16.75 -29.90 -35.79
C GLU A 238 17.53 -29.24 -36.93
N VAL A 239 16.86 -28.97 -38.06
CA VAL A 239 17.30 -27.96 -39.04
C VAL A 239 16.06 -27.39 -39.75
N LYS A 240 15.33 -26.48 -39.10
CA LYS A 240 14.40 -25.56 -39.82
C LYS A 240 13.86 -24.35 -39.06
N GLU A 241 14.42 -23.98 -37.90
CA GLU A 241 13.85 -22.91 -37.05
C GLU A 241 14.77 -21.69 -36.84
N MET A 242 15.83 -21.53 -37.65
CA MET A 242 16.79 -20.42 -37.47
C MET A 242 16.66 -19.27 -38.49
N ASP A 243 15.76 -19.37 -39.47
CA ASP A 243 15.51 -18.29 -40.45
C ASP A 243 14.35 -17.35 -40.08
N ASP A 244 13.44 -17.74 -39.18
CA ASP A 244 12.28 -16.92 -38.82
C ASP A 244 12.55 -15.85 -37.73
N LEU A 245 13.69 -15.95 -37.02
CA LEU A 245 14.07 -14.98 -35.97
C LEU A 245 14.74 -13.69 -36.51
N LYS A 246 15.15 -13.65 -37.78
CA LYS A 246 15.68 -12.41 -38.40
C LYS A 246 14.60 -11.50 -38.97
N SER A 247 13.41 -12.02 -39.24
CA SER A 247 12.27 -11.29 -39.82
C SER A 247 11.57 -10.37 -38.83
N ILE A 248 11.67 -10.65 -37.53
CA ILE A 248 10.96 -9.92 -36.47
C ILE A 248 11.73 -8.65 -36.05
N ASN A 249 13.07 -8.66 -36.11
CA ASN A 249 13.87 -7.52 -35.68
C ASN A 249 13.87 -6.34 -36.68
N GLY A 250 13.52 -6.59 -37.95
CA GLY A 250 13.40 -5.54 -38.98
C GLY A 250 12.08 -4.74 -38.91
N LYS A 251 11.05 -5.26 -38.22
CA LYS A 251 9.73 -4.61 -38.09
C LYS A 251 9.59 -3.70 -36.87
N LEU A 252 10.53 -3.76 -35.92
CA LEU A 252 10.55 -2.86 -34.77
C LEU A 252 11.20 -1.51 -35.10
N GLN A 253 12.15 -1.45 -36.04
CA GLN A 253 12.81 -0.19 -36.41
C GLN A 253 11.96 0.74 -37.30
N SER A 254 10.91 0.22 -37.97
CA SER A 254 10.04 1.07 -38.80
C SER A 254 8.95 1.81 -38.02
N ASN A 255 8.65 1.39 -36.79
CA ASN A 255 7.59 2.01 -35.97
C ASN A 255 8.12 3.17 -35.10
N ASP A 256 9.43 3.22 -34.85
CA ASP A 256 10.03 4.29 -34.04
C ASP A 256 10.09 5.63 -34.79
N GLU A 257 10.23 5.63 -36.13
CA GLU A 257 10.22 6.86 -36.93
C GLU A 257 8.81 7.48 -37.05
N GLU A 258 7.75 6.67 -37.02
CA GLU A 258 6.36 7.17 -37.11
C GLU A 258 5.90 7.83 -35.80
N ILE A 259 6.32 7.29 -34.65
CA ILE A 259 6.02 7.86 -33.31
C ILE A 259 6.77 9.17 -33.06
N GLU A 260 8.02 9.30 -33.54
CA GLU A 260 8.77 10.55 -33.41
C GLU A 260 8.17 11.71 -34.23
N THR A 261 7.46 11.36 -35.31
CA THR A 261 6.81 12.34 -36.20
C THR A 261 5.49 12.84 -35.61
N GLU A 262 4.71 12.00 -34.93
CA GLU A 262 3.51 12.43 -34.20
C GLU A 262 3.83 13.30 -32.98
N LEU A 263 4.89 12.98 -32.22
CA LEU A 263 5.25 13.74 -31.00
C LEU A 263 5.68 15.19 -31.32
N LYS A 264 6.35 15.41 -32.46
CA LYS A 264 6.75 16.76 -32.91
C LYS A 264 5.55 17.60 -33.38
N SER A 265 4.47 16.97 -33.83
CA SER A 265 3.26 17.70 -34.23
C SER A 265 2.47 18.24 -33.04
N HIS A 266 2.48 17.54 -31.89
CA HIS A 266 1.75 17.96 -30.69
C HIS A 266 2.44 19.08 -29.88
N LEU A 267 3.75 19.27 -30.02
CA LEU A 267 4.50 20.34 -29.33
C LEU A 267 4.30 21.75 -29.92
N THR A 268 3.67 21.88 -31.09
CA THR A 268 3.45 23.20 -31.73
C THR A 268 2.12 23.87 -31.37
N LYS A 269 1.20 23.18 -30.65
CA LYS A 269 -0.02 23.81 -30.11
C LYS A 269 0.25 24.49 -28.77
N LYS A 270 1.01 25.58 -28.84
CA LYS A 270 1.28 26.53 -27.75
C LYS A 270 -0.03 27.21 -27.32
N SER A 271 -0.69 26.68 -26.28
CA SER A 271 -1.80 27.39 -25.64
C SER A 271 -1.26 28.62 -24.91
N LYS A 272 -1.77 29.82 -25.28
CA LYS A 272 -1.33 31.13 -24.76
C LYS A 272 -1.78 31.42 -23.31
N LYS A 273 -1.94 30.40 -22.46
CA LYS A 273 -2.52 30.57 -21.11
C LYS A 273 -1.56 30.61 -19.91
N PRO A 274 -0.23 30.32 -19.97
CA PRO A 274 0.60 30.41 -18.76
C PRO A 274 1.10 31.84 -18.44
N ALA A 275 0.98 32.81 -19.34
CA ALA A 275 1.50 34.17 -19.10
C ALA A 275 0.71 34.96 -18.04
N VAL A 276 -0.60 34.66 -17.88
CA VAL A 276 -1.45 35.37 -16.92
C VAL A 276 -1.17 34.90 -15.48
N ALA A 277 -0.91 33.61 -15.28
CA ALA A 277 -0.63 33.06 -13.95
C ALA A 277 0.68 33.63 -13.35
N ILE A 278 1.71 33.80 -14.18
CA ILE A 278 3.01 34.35 -13.74
C ILE A 278 2.86 35.83 -13.36
N ALA A 279 2.07 36.62 -14.11
CA ALA A 279 1.85 38.03 -13.79
C ALA A 279 1.13 38.23 -12.45
N VAL A 280 0.16 37.37 -12.10
CA VAL A 280 -0.58 37.46 -10.83
C VAL A 280 0.33 37.17 -9.62
N VAL A 281 1.23 36.18 -9.73
CA VAL A 281 2.18 35.85 -8.65
C VAL A 281 3.16 36.99 -8.40
N VAL A 282 3.69 37.62 -9.46
CA VAL A 282 4.61 38.76 -9.33
C VAL A 282 3.93 39.96 -8.65
N ILE A 283 2.66 40.25 -8.99
CA ILE A 283 1.90 41.34 -8.37
C ILE A 283 1.68 41.07 -6.86
N LEU A 284 1.35 39.84 -6.48
CA LEU A 284 1.16 39.47 -5.06
C LEU A 284 2.45 39.64 -4.25
N ILE A 285 3.60 39.25 -4.81
CA ILE A 285 4.90 39.44 -4.14
C ILE A 285 5.20 40.92 -3.92
N ILE A 286 4.94 41.77 -4.92
CA ILE A 286 5.16 43.23 -4.81
C ILE A 286 4.26 43.82 -3.70
N ILE A 287 3.00 43.40 -3.61
CA ILE A 287 2.07 43.87 -2.57
C ILE A 287 2.59 43.50 -1.18
N VAL A 288 3.05 42.27 -0.98
CA VAL A 288 3.58 41.81 0.32
C VAL A 288 4.83 42.61 0.72
N VAL A 289 5.72 42.89 -0.24
CA VAL A 289 6.92 43.72 0.02
C VAL A 289 6.53 45.14 0.41
N VAL A 290 5.56 45.76 -0.29
CA VAL A 290 5.09 47.11 0.04
C VAL A 290 4.43 47.16 1.41
N LEU A 291 3.65 46.14 1.78
CA LEU A 291 3.01 46.06 3.10
C LEU A 291 4.03 45.90 4.24
N LYS A 292 5.10 45.12 4.03
CA LYS A 292 6.22 45.05 4.98
C LYS A 292 6.96 46.37 5.14
N VAL A 293 7.26 47.06 4.03
CA VAL A 293 7.96 48.36 4.09
C VAL A 293 7.13 49.43 4.80
N LYS A 294 5.80 49.36 4.69
CA LYS A 294 4.87 50.27 5.38
C LYS A 294 4.57 49.87 6.83
N GLY A 295 5.14 48.77 7.34
CA GLY A 295 4.89 48.29 8.71
C GLY A 295 3.44 47.86 8.96
N VAL A 296 2.73 47.45 7.90
CA VAL A 296 1.35 46.93 7.99
C VAL A 296 1.35 45.42 8.29
N ILE A 297 2.45 44.73 7.93
CA ILE A 297 2.72 43.30 8.18
C ILE A 297 4.13 43.16 8.73
#